data_AF-A0A2V7XRI5-F1
#
_entry.id   AF-A0A2V7XRI5-F1
#
_cell.length_a   1.000
_cell.length_b   1.000
_cell.length_c   1.000
_cell.angle_alpha   90.00
_cell.angle_beta   90.00
_cell.angle_gamma   90.00
#
_symmetry.space_group_name_H-M   'P 1'
#
loop_
_entity.id
_entity.type
_entity.pdbx_description
1 polymer ?
#
loop_
_entity_poly.entity_id
_entity_poly.type
_entity_poly.pdbx_seq_one_letter_code
_entity_poly.pdbx_strand_id
1 'polypeptide(L)'
;MILGEKLRELRIVEGAARGLNRELTQAEVSRGIESELGGRVSQSYLSQIENGTRPHLTATTRMLLARFFRVHPGYLVDDIEGLPLHIGRRLRTTADDRLDAWLIDGAEEWSDDTALRNALLAIAKHPESRKCLLLLGSFVENRELIDPLERKEPI
;
A
#
# COMPACT_ATOMS: atom_id res chain seq x y z
N MET A 1 5.18 -11.45 9.51
CA MET A 1 5.43 -10.33 10.45
C MET A 1 4.42 -10.38 11.58
N ILE A 2 4.87 -10.05 12.80
CA ILE A 2 3.99 -9.95 13.96
C ILE A 2 3.34 -8.55 14.03
N LEU A 3 2.16 -8.45 14.63
CA LEU A 3 1.38 -7.22 14.75
C LEU A 3 2.19 -6.03 15.30
N GLY A 4 3.05 -6.28 16.28
CA GLY A 4 3.88 -5.25 16.89
C GLY A 4 4.87 -4.61 15.91
N GLU A 5 5.44 -5.40 15.00
CA GLU A 5 6.33 -4.89 13.94
C GLU A 5 5.55 -4.05 12.93
N LYS A 6 4.38 -4.55 12.49
CA LYS A 6 3.50 -3.82 11.57
C LYS A 6 3.10 -2.45 12.13
N LEU A 7 2.82 -2.35 13.44
CA LEU A 7 2.51 -1.06 14.07
C LEU A 7 3.70 -0.10 14.09
N ARG A 8 4.93 -0.59 14.34
CA ARG A 8 6.14 0.25 14.27
C ARG A 8 6.35 0.81 12.86
N GLU A 9 6.20 -0.02 11.83
CA GLU A 9 6.30 0.43 10.44
C GLU A 9 5.25 1.49 10.09
N LEU A 10 4.00 1.30 10.54
CA LEU A 10 2.95 2.29 10.33
C LEU A 10 3.27 3.63 11.01
N ARG A 11 3.93 3.61 12.18
CA ARG A 11 4.40 4.85 12.85
C ARG A 11 5.49 5.56 12.05
N ILE A 12 6.39 4.83 11.37
CA ILE A 12 7.41 5.40 10.49
C ILE A 12 6.76 6.07 9.29
N VAL A 13 5.89 5.35 8.57
CA VAL A 13 5.23 5.85 7.36
C VAL A 13 4.35 7.06 7.67
N GLU A 14 3.55 6.99 8.74
CA GLU A 14 2.68 8.11 9.13
C GLU A 14 3.48 9.33 9.59
N GLY A 15 4.60 9.12 10.28
CA GLY A 15 5.49 10.22 10.68
C GLY A 15 6.13 10.92 9.47
N ALA A 16 6.55 10.16 8.46
CA ALA A 16 7.02 10.70 7.19
C ALA A 16 5.91 11.44 6.43
N ALA A 17 4.70 10.88 6.36
CA ALA A 17 3.54 11.51 5.72
C ALA A 17 3.11 12.83 6.38
N ARG A 18 3.41 12.99 7.68
CA ARG A 18 3.19 14.24 8.44
C ARG A 18 4.38 15.22 8.38
N GLY A 19 5.42 14.91 7.61
CA GLY A 19 6.60 15.78 7.43
C GLY A 19 7.56 15.81 8.61
N LEU A 20 7.49 14.83 9.52
CA LEU A 20 8.35 14.78 10.71
C LEU A 20 9.73 14.18 10.43
N ASN A 21 9.89 13.46 9.30
CA ASN A 21 11.11 12.70 8.95
C ASN A 21 11.60 11.76 10.06
N ARG A 22 10.68 11.29 10.91
CA ARG A 22 10.90 10.32 11.98
C ARG A 22 9.61 9.55 12.23
N GLU A 23 9.69 8.44 12.96
CA GLU A 23 8.48 7.76 13.44
C GLU A 23 7.66 8.63 14.40
N LEU A 24 6.33 8.49 14.31
CA LEU A 24 5.44 8.96 15.37
C LEU A 24 5.75 8.19 16.65
N THR A 25 5.83 8.89 17.78
CA THR A 25 5.85 8.25 19.10
C THR A 25 4.48 7.65 19.41
N GLN A 26 4.43 6.64 20.28
CA GLN A 26 3.17 6.06 20.74
C GLN A 26 2.25 7.10 21.41
N ALA A 27 2.82 8.11 22.08
CA ALA A 27 2.07 9.22 22.65
C ALA A 27 1.48 10.16 21.58
N GLU A 28 2.17 10.36 20.46
CA GLU A 28 1.63 11.09 19.30
C GLU A 28 0.52 10.31 18.61
N VAL A 29 0.64 8.98 18.48
CA VAL A 29 -0.46 8.12 17.97
C VAL A 29 -1.68 8.20 18.88
N SER A 30 -1.48 8.05 20.20
CA SER A 30 -2.55 8.11 21.19
C SER A 30 -3.31 9.44 21.12
N ARG A 31 -2.59 10.57 21.11
CA ARG A 31 -3.17 11.91 20.98
C ARG A 31 -3.83 12.12 19.63
N GLY A 32 -3.19 11.67 18.54
CA GLY A 32 -3.72 11.79 17.18
C GLY A 32 -5.05 11.06 17.01
N ILE A 33 -5.18 9.84 17.56
CA ILE A 33 -6.45 9.09 17.55
C ILE A 33 -7.54 9.86 18.30
N GLU A 34 -7.21 10.46 19.46
CA GLU A 34 -8.17 11.25 20.23
C GLU A 34 -8.60 12.52 19.48
N SER A 35 -7.64 13.28 18.94
CA SER A 35 -7.94 14.54 18.25
C SER A 35 -8.60 14.37 16.88
N GLU A 36 -8.24 13.33 16.12
CA GLU A 36 -8.69 13.16 14.72
C GLU A 36 -9.92 12.26 14.59
N LEU A 37 -10.07 11.28 15.49
CA LEU A 37 -11.13 10.26 15.39
C LEU A 37 -12.12 10.27 16.57
N GLY A 38 -11.84 11.04 17.62
CA GLY A 38 -12.66 11.07 18.85
C GLY A 38 -12.63 9.76 19.65
N GLY A 39 -11.71 8.85 19.32
CA GLY A 39 -11.53 7.57 20.01
C GLY A 39 -10.43 7.63 21.06
N ARG A 40 -10.29 6.57 21.87
CA ARG A 40 -9.18 6.45 22.83
C ARG A 40 -8.42 5.15 22.67
N VAL A 41 -7.11 5.28 22.53
CA VAL A 41 -6.13 4.19 22.60
C VAL A 41 -4.97 4.71 23.44
N SER A 42 -4.70 4.11 24.60
CA SER A 42 -3.65 4.60 25.49
C SER A 42 -2.25 4.28 24.95
N GLN A 43 -1.29 5.15 25.25
CA GLN A 43 0.13 4.90 24.97
C GLN A 43 0.62 3.59 25.61
N SER A 44 0.19 3.30 26.84
CA SER A 44 0.53 2.04 27.52
C SER A 44 0.02 0.81 26.79
N TYR A 45 -1.18 0.87 26.19
CA TYR A 45 -1.75 -0.22 25.43
C TYR A 45 -0.97 -0.42 24.11
N LEU A 46 -0.60 0.65 23.42
CA LEU A 46 0.28 0.58 22.24
C LEU A 46 1.63 -0.08 22.56
N SER A 47 2.24 0.29 23.70
CA SER A 47 3.48 -0.32 24.17
C SER A 47 3.34 -1.83 24.41
N GLN A 48 2.25 -2.26 25.03
CA GLN A 48 1.98 -3.69 25.27
C GLN A 48 1.80 -4.48 23.98
N ILE A 49 1.20 -3.88 22.94
CA ILE A 49 1.04 -4.52 21.64
C ILE A 49 2.39 -4.62 20.92
N GLU A 50 3.13 -3.51 20.83
CA GLU A 50 4.41 -3.47 20.12
C GLU A 50 5.47 -4.38 20.75
N ASN A 51 5.46 -4.53 22.08
CA ASN A 51 6.37 -5.40 22.81
C ASN A 51 5.83 -6.84 22.96
N GLY A 52 4.68 -7.16 22.37
CA GLY A 52 4.14 -8.53 22.33
C GLY A 52 3.48 -9.02 23.63
N THR A 53 3.42 -8.22 24.69
CA THR A 53 2.71 -8.58 25.93
C THR A 53 1.20 -8.73 25.72
N ARG A 54 0.64 -8.01 24.75
CA ARG A 54 -0.75 -8.17 24.28
C ARG A 54 -0.78 -8.27 22.77
N PRO A 55 -0.61 -9.47 22.18
CA PRO A 55 -0.50 -9.64 20.73
C PRO A 55 -1.83 -9.48 19.98
N HIS A 56 -2.95 -9.25 20.68
CA HIS A 56 -4.27 -9.16 20.07
C HIS A 56 -4.96 -7.83 20.35
N LEU A 57 -5.54 -7.26 19.29
CA LEU A 57 -6.36 -6.05 19.35
C LEU A 57 -7.82 -6.40 19.58
N THR A 58 -8.48 -5.62 20.43
CA THR A 58 -9.95 -5.54 20.41
C THR A 58 -10.44 -5.06 19.04
N ALA A 59 -11.66 -5.42 18.66
CA ALA A 59 -12.25 -4.98 17.39
C ALA A 59 -12.28 -3.45 17.28
N THR A 60 -12.62 -2.75 18.37
CA THR A 60 -12.66 -1.29 18.44
C THR A 60 -11.28 -0.68 18.25
N THR A 61 -10.26 -1.17 18.95
CA THR A 61 -8.89 -0.63 18.80
C THR A 61 -8.33 -0.91 17.41
N ARG A 62 -8.62 -2.08 16.84
CA ARG A 62 -8.23 -2.42 15.46
C ARG A 62 -8.84 -1.44 14.46
N MET A 63 -10.10 -1.10 14.62
CA MET A 63 -10.78 -0.13 13.75
C MET A 63 -10.19 1.27 13.88
N LEU A 64 -9.89 1.72 15.11
CA LEU A 64 -9.28 3.03 15.36
C LEU A 64 -7.88 3.13 14.74
N LEU A 65 -7.03 2.13 14.96
CA LEU A 65 -5.68 2.10 14.39
C LEU A 65 -5.73 2.00 12.86
N ALA A 66 -6.62 1.18 12.31
CA ALA A 66 -6.79 1.07 10.87
C ALA A 66 -7.22 2.39 10.22
N ARG A 67 -8.14 3.13 10.87
CA ARG A 67 -8.56 4.45 10.40
C ARG A 67 -7.45 5.48 10.52
N PHE A 68 -6.74 5.51 11.66
CA PHE A 68 -5.67 6.47 11.94
C PHE A 68 -4.52 6.33 10.94
N PHE A 69 -4.02 5.11 10.76
CA PHE A 69 -2.94 4.81 9.82
C PHE A 69 -3.40 4.61 8.38
N ARG A 70 -4.69 4.81 8.10
CA ARG A 70 -5.26 4.67 6.76
C ARG A 70 -4.90 3.32 6.14
N VAL A 71 -5.17 2.23 6.85
CA VAL A 71 -4.96 0.84 6.38
C VAL A 71 -6.24 0.02 6.47
N HIS A 72 -6.25 -1.15 5.84
CA HIS A 72 -7.36 -2.10 6.05
C HIS A 72 -7.23 -2.77 7.44
N PRO A 73 -8.32 -2.99 8.20
CA PRO A 73 -8.25 -3.66 9.51
C PRO A 73 -7.59 -5.06 9.46
N GLY A 74 -7.70 -5.74 8.31
CA GLY A 74 -7.04 -7.01 8.05
C GLY A 74 -5.51 -6.94 7.91
N TYR A 75 -4.90 -5.75 7.86
CA TYR A 75 -3.44 -5.61 7.97
C TYR A 75 -2.95 -5.78 9.41
N LEU A 76 -3.80 -5.39 10.38
CA LEU A 76 -3.49 -5.40 11.81
C LEU A 76 -3.78 -6.76 12.46
N VAL A 77 -3.30 -7.82 11.82
CA VAL A 77 -3.30 -9.20 12.30
C VAL A 77 -1.93 -9.80 12.00
N ASP A 78 -1.53 -10.84 12.73
CA ASP A 78 -0.30 -11.56 12.42
C ASP A 78 -0.40 -12.21 11.03
N ASP A 79 0.72 -12.27 10.32
CA ASP A 79 0.75 -13.02 9.07
C ASP A 79 0.64 -14.52 9.35
N ILE A 80 -0.09 -15.22 8.48
CA ILE A 80 -0.15 -16.68 8.51
C ILE A 80 1.18 -17.22 7.96
N GLU A 81 1.88 -18.02 8.76
CA GLU A 81 3.11 -18.70 8.31
C GLU A 81 2.86 -19.51 7.03
N GLY A 82 3.70 -19.30 6.01
CA GLY A 82 3.62 -19.98 4.73
C GLY A 82 2.79 -19.28 3.64
N LEU A 83 2.18 -18.12 3.91
CA LEU A 83 1.51 -17.31 2.90
C LEU A 83 2.43 -16.17 2.41
N PRO A 84 2.66 -15.99 1.09
CA PRO A 84 3.51 -14.90 0.59
C PRO A 84 3.06 -13.52 1.08
N LEU A 85 4.03 -12.67 1.46
CA LEU A 85 3.90 -11.32 2.04
C LEU A 85 3.02 -10.32 1.25
N HIS A 86 2.60 -10.68 0.04
CA HIS A 86 2.01 -9.77 -0.94
C HIS A 86 0.54 -9.43 -0.63
N ILE A 87 -0.08 -10.13 0.32
CA ILE A 87 -1.50 -9.95 0.68
C ILE A 87 -1.69 -8.88 1.77
N GLY A 88 -0.65 -8.58 2.54
CA GLY A 88 -0.70 -7.65 3.68
C GLY A 88 -0.45 -6.19 3.31
N ARG A 89 0.33 -5.89 2.26
CA ARG A 89 0.79 -4.52 1.94
C ARG A 89 -0.32 -3.63 1.35
N ARG A 90 -1.42 -3.43 2.09
CA ARG A 90 -2.44 -2.41 1.85
C ARG A 90 -2.39 -1.37 2.97
N LEU A 91 -1.27 -0.66 3.02
CA LEU A 91 -1.35 0.79 3.24
C LEU A 91 -2.38 1.32 2.25
N ARG A 92 -3.23 2.29 2.59
CA ARG A 92 -4.03 2.99 1.57
C ARG A 92 -3.10 3.84 0.74
N THR A 93 -2.32 3.18 -0.10
CA THR A 93 -1.99 3.64 -1.41
C THR A 93 -3.31 4.03 -2.08
N THR A 94 -3.34 5.20 -2.71
CA THR A 94 -4.45 5.56 -3.60
C THR A 94 -4.67 4.41 -4.60
N ALA A 95 -5.83 4.33 -5.26
CA ALA A 95 -6.06 3.26 -6.24
C ALA A 95 -4.92 3.19 -7.28
N ASP A 96 -4.30 4.35 -7.56
CA ASP A 96 -3.17 4.52 -8.46
C ASP A 96 -1.86 4.00 -7.84
N ASP A 97 -1.53 4.35 -6.60
CA ASP A 97 -0.32 3.81 -5.96
C ASP A 97 -0.37 2.26 -5.78
N ARG A 98 -1.57 1.68 -5.62
CA ARG A 98 -1.73 0.20 -5.60
C ARG A 98 -1.52 -0.39 -6.99
N LEU A 99 -1.95 0.32 -8.02
CA LEU A 99 -1.76 -0.09 -9.40
C LEU A 99 -0.27 -0.04 -9.78
N ASP A 100 0.44 0.99 -9.36
CA ASP A 100 1.87 1.16 -9.62
C ASP A 100 2.68 0.02 -8.99
N ALA A 101 2.40 -0.31 -7.73
CA ALA A 101 3.01 -1.46 -7.07
C ALA A 101 2.71 -2.77 -7.81
N TRP A 102 1.47 -2.99 -8.23
CA TRP A 102 1.10 -4.17 -9.00
C TRP A 102 1.81 -4.24 -10.36
N LEU A 103 1.99 -3.12 -11.04
CA LEU A 103 2.71 -3.04 -12.31
C LEU A 103 4.21 -3.31 -12.15
N ILE A 104 4.82 -2.84 -11.05
CA ILE A 104 6.23 -3.10 -10.72
C ILE A 104 6.43 -4.59 -10.42
N ASP A 105 5.61 -5.15 -9.52
CA ASP A 105 5.69 -6.57 -9.16
C ASP A 105 5.47 -7.45 -10.39
N GLY A 106 4.47 -7.14 -11.22
CA GLY A 106 4.23 -7.83 -12.48
C GLY A 106 5.42 -7.75 -13.44
N ALA A 107 6.09 -6.59 -13.55
CA ALA A 107 7.27 -6.45 -14.40
C ALA A 107 8.41 -7.39 -13.98
N GLU A 108 8.57 -7.69 -12.69
CA GLU A 108 9.56 -8.65 -12.20
C GLU A 108 9.23 -10.08 -12.61
N GLU A 109 7.94 -10.46 -12.64
CA GLU A 109 7.49 -11.79 -13.11
C GLU A 109 7.80 -12.01 -14.60
N TRP A 110 7.76 -10.95 -15.42
CA TRP A 110 8.04 -11.01 -16.86
C TRP A 110 9.50 -10.71 -17.22
N SER A 111 10.46 -11.11 -16.37
CA SER A 111 11.89 -10.83 -16.59
C SER A 111 12.43 -11.33 -17.95
N ASP A 112 11.91 -12.45 -18.45
CA ASP A 112 12.27 -13.06 -19.74
C ASP A 112 11.72 -12.29 -20.96
N ASP A 113 10.59 -11.57 -20.81
CA ASP A 113 10.05 -10.69 -21.85
C ASP A 113 10.41 -9.24 -21.55
N THR A 114 11.57 -8.82 -22.07
CA THR A 114 12.10 -7.47 -21.82
C THR A 114 11.20 -6.38 -22.41
N ALA A 115 10.46 -6.64 -23.48
CA ALA A 115 9.56 -5.64 -24.08
C ALA A 115 8.36 -5.38 -23.18
N LEU A 116 7.70 -6.45 -22.73
CA LEU A 116 6.56 -6.36 -21.81
C LEU A 116 6.98 -5.79 -20.45
N ARG A 117 8.10 -6.27 -19.89
CA ARG A 117 8.66 -5.74 -18.64
C ARG A 117 8.87 -4.23 -18.71
N ASN A 118 9.51 -3.74 -19.77
CA ASN A 118 9.79 -2.32 -19.92
C ASN A 118 8.50 -1.50 -20.09
N ALA A 119 7.50 -2.03 -20.80
CA ALA A 119 6.20 -1.38 -20.94
C ALA A 119 5.49 -1.24 -19.58
N LEU A 120 5.47 -2.31 -18.77
CA LEU A 120 4.88 -2.28 -17.43
C LEU A 120 5.58 -1.27 -16.51
N LEU A 121 6.92 -1.25 -16.51
CA LEU A 121 7.70 -0.28 -15.74
C LEU A 121 7.50 1.17 -16.22
N ALA A 122 7.33 1.38 -17.53
CA ALA A 122 7.07 2.72 -18.07
C ALA A 122 5.70 3.25 -17.61
N ILE A 123 4.69 2.39 -17.58
CA ILE A 123 3.34 2.75 -17.10
C ILE A 123 3.37 3.01 -15.59
N ALA A 124 4.04 2.16 -14.80
CA ALA A 124 4.13 2.32 -13.35
C ALA A 124 4.81 3.62 -12.90
N LYS A 125 5.72 4.17 -13.72
CA LYS A 125 6.43 5.43 -13.45
C LYS A 125 5.65 6.66 -13.92
N HIS A 126 4.57 6.48 -14.66
CA HIS A 126 3.79 7.59 -15.19
C HIS A 126 2.88 8.18 -14.09
N PRO A 127 2.81 9.52 -13.91
CA PRO A 127 1.97 10.14 -12.88
C PRO A 127 0.48 9.80 -12.96
N GLU A 128 0.04 9.34 -14.13
CA GLU A 128 -1.35 8.95 -14.44
C GLU A 128 -1.41 7.48 -14.93
N SER A 129 -0.72 6.57 -14.25
CA SER A 129 -0.59 5.14 -14.63
C SER A 129 -1.94 4.46 -14.91
N ARG A 130 -2.95 4.74 -14.09
CA ARG A 130 -4.32 4.25 -14.28
C ARG A 130 -4.93 4.73 -15.60
N LYS A 131 -4.74 6.00 -15.95
CA LYS A 131 -5.22 6.55 -17.22
C LYS A 131 -4.56 5.86 -18.41
N CYS A 132 -3.27 5.56 -18.31
CA CYS A 132 -2.56 4.81 -19.36
C CYS A 132 -3.16 3.42 -19.61
N LEU A 133 -3.48 2.66 -18.55
CA LEU A 133 -4.12 1.35 -18.71
C LEU A 133 -5.56 1.45 -19.24
N LEU A 134 -6.33 2.44 -18.79
CA LEU A 134 -7.67 2.66 -19.31
C LEU A 134 -7.64 3.03 -20.80
N LEU A 135 -6.67 3.83 -21.24
CA LEU A 135 -6.46 4.14 -22.65
C LEU A 135 -6.07 2.89 -23.45
N LEU A 136 -5.18 2.04 -22.92
CA LEU A 136 -4.87 0.74 -23.52
C LEU A 136 -6.13 -0.12 -23.69
N GLY A 137 -6.99 -0.19 -22.66
CA GLY A 137 -8.29 -0.85 -22.76
C GLY A 137 -9.18 -0.25 -23.85
N SER A 138 -9.28 1.07 -23.91
CA SER A 138 -10.01 1.77 -24.99
C SER A 138 -9.44 1.47 -26.38
N PHE A 139 -8.11 1.34 -26.53
CA PHE A 139 -7.49 0.96 -27.80
C PHE A 139 -7.83 -0.48 -28.18
N VAL A 140 -7.78 -1.43 -27.23
CA VAL A 140 -8.14 -2.84 -27.47
C VAL A 140 -9.60 -2.99 -27.89
N GLU A 141 -10.49 -2.19 -27.32
CA GLU A 141 -11.90 -2.14 -27.71
C GLU A 141 -12.12 -1.49 -29.09
N ASN A 142 -11.25 -0.56 -29.49
CA ASN A 142 -11.29 0.13 -30.79
C ASN A 142 -10.20 -0.41 -31.73
N ARG A 143 -10.42 -1.61 -32.29
CA ARG A 143 -9.46 -2.31 -33.17
C ARG A 143 -8.91 -1.46 -34.33
N GLU A 144 -9.70 -0.52 -34.86
CA GLU A 144 -9.27 0.37 -35.95
C GLU A 144 -8.12 1.32 -35.58
N LEU A 145 -7.82 1.47 -34.28
CA LEU A 145 -6.71 2.30 -33.77
C LEU A 145 -5.43 1.52 -33.46
N ILE A 146 -5.49 0.18 -33.38
CA ILE A 146 -4.33 -0.67 -33.06
C ILE A 146 -3.49 -0.94 -34.33
N ASP A 147 -4.16 -1.29 -35.42
CA ASP A 147 -3.51 -1.66 -36.69
C ASP A 147 -2.58 -0.56 -37.28
N PRO A 148 -2.85 0.76 -37.15
CA PRO A 148 -1.95 1.80 -37.64
C PRO A 148 -0.70 2.01 -36.78
N LEU A 149 -0.75 1.65 -35.49
CA LEU A 149 0.37 1.85 -34.55
C LEU A 149 1.37 0.69 -34.59
N GLU A 150 0.92 -0.54 -34.84
CA GLU A 150 1.81 -1.68 -35.12
C GLU A 150 2.58 -1.53 -36.43
N ARG A 151 2.03 -0.81 -37.42
CA ARG A 151 2.68 -0.58 -38.73
C ARG A 151 3.72 0.55 -38.73
N LYS A 152 3.91 1.28 -37.62
CA LYS A 152 4.87 2.39 -37.55
C LYS A 152 6.23 1.95 -37.01
N GLU A 153 6.85 0.95 -37.64
CA GLU A 153 8.28 0.92 -38.03
C GLU A 153 8.38 0.05 -39.30
N PRO A 154 9.19 0.36 -40.34
CA PRO A 154 10.34 1.29 -40.37
C PRO A 154 10.34 2.31 -41.55
N ILE A 155 11.05 3.44 -41.37
CA ILE A 155 12.13 3.93 -42.26
C ILE A 155 13.19 4.57 -41.38
#